data_AF-A0A2V8JKQ8-F1
#
_entry.id   AF-A0A2V8JKQ8-F1
#
_cell.length_a   1.000
_cell.length_b   1.000
_cell.length_c   1.000
_cell.angle_alpha   90.00
_cell.angle_beta   90.00
_cell.angle_gamma   90.00
#
_symmetry.space_group_name_H-M   'P 1'
#
loop_
_entity.id
_entity.type
_entity.pdbx_description
1 polymer ?
#
loop_
_entity_poly.entity_id
_entity_poly.type
_entity_poly.pdbx_seq_one_letter_code
_entity_poly.pdbx_strand_id
1 'polypeptide(L)'
;HVSRRAYAAISPRTNPEVLKELCDLLGYEPVTFRAVQESGQAILHTDMMVSIGDRFVLFCGDCIADANERKLVLESLHGTGREIISIDHEQVAHFAGNVLQLQTQNGGRVLAISTAAWLVFRPDQRDVIQRYGRIVESPLPLFERIGGGSARCMMAEVHLPRK
;
A
#
# COMPACT_ATOMS: atom_id res chain seq x y z
N HIS A 1 -12.78 6.05 -5.08
CA HIS A 1 -12.12 4.85 -5.64
C HIS A 1 -12.93 4.28 -6.79
N VAL A 2 -12.39 4.26 -8.01
CA VAL A 2 -13.14 3.86 -9.22
C VAL A 2 -13.44 2.36 -9.25
N SER A 3 -12.50 1.52 -8.80
CA SER A 3 -12.65 0.06 -8.85
C SER A 3 -13.46 -0.54 -7.71
N ARG A 4 -13.81 0.24 -6.67
CA ARG A 4 -14.53 -0.22 -5.46
C ARG A 4 -14.06 -1.58 -4.91
N ARG A 5 -12.74 -1.79 -4.85
CA ARG A 5 -12.12 -2.98 -4.25
C ARG A 5 -11.37 -2.61 -2.98
N ALA A 6 -11.51 -3.41 -1.94
CA ALA A 6 -10.82 -3.26 -0.67
C ALA A 6 -9.84 -4.42 -0.48
N TYR A 7 -8.54 -4.14 -0.59
CA TYR A 7 -7.50 -5.15 -0.39
C TYR A 7 -7.13 -5.22 1.08
N ALA A 8 -7.10 -6.42 1.65
CA ALA A 8 -6.82 -6.60 3.07
C ALA A 8 -6.03 -7.87 3.37
N ALA A 9 -4.88 -7.70 4.02
CA ALA A 9 -4.18 -8.80 4.66
C ALA A 9 -4.94 -9.21 5.92
N ILE A 10 -5.41 -10.45 5.98
CA ILE A 10 -6.05 -11.03 7.17
C ILE A 10 -4.97 -11.30 8.22
N SER A 11 -5.17 -10.72 9.40
CA SER A 11 -4.24 -10.77 10.52
C SER A 11 -5.02 -10.65 11.82
N PRO A 12 -4.38 -10.78 13.01
CA PRO A 12 -5.02 -10.46 14.28
C PRO A 12 -5.57 -9.02 14.37
N ARG A 13 -5.20 -8.13 13.42
CA ARG A 13 -5.70 -6.75 13.32
C ARG A 13 -6.80 -6.58 12.26
N THR A 14 -7.20 -7.63 11.55
CA THR A 14 -8.20 -7.56 10.47
C THR A 14 -9.05 -8.82 10.43
N ASN A 15 -10.29 -8.70 10.90
CA ASN A 15 -11.27 -9.78 10.86
C ASN A 15 -12.00 -9.76 9.49
N PRO A 16 -12.06 -10.91 8.77
CA PRO A 16 -12.68 -10.98 7.44
C PRO A 16 -14.20 -10.73 7.45
N GLU A 17 -14.91 -11.12 8.51
CA GLU A 17 -16.37 -10.92 8.63
C GLU A 17 -16.70 -9.43 8.79
N VAL A 18 -15.98 -8.74 9.70
CA VAL A 18 -16.13 -7.29 9.91
C VAL A 18 -15.76 -6.52 8.64
N LEU A 19 -14.70 -6.92 7.94
CA LEU A 19 -14.32 -6.31 6.67
C LEU A 19 -15.42 -6.50 5.62
N LYS A 20 -16.02 -7.70 5.54
CA LYS A 20 -17.11 -7.98 4.60
C LYS A 20 -18.31 -7.09 4.88
N GLU A 21 -18.76 -6.98 6.14
CA GLU A 21 -19.87 -6.10 6.53
C GLU A 21 -19.60 -4.64 6.16
N LEU A 22 -18.38 -4.16 6.40
CA LEU A 22 -17.98 -2.80 6.00
C LEU A 22 -18.00 -2.61 4.49
N CYS A 23 -17.50 -3.60 3.73
CA CYS A 23 -17.50 -3.55 2.27
C CYS A 23 -18.92 -3.55 1.72
N ASP A 24 -19.82 -4.37 2.26
CA ASP A 24 -21.24 -4.40 1.88
C ASP A 24 -21.90 -3.03 2.12
N LEU A 25 -21.62 -2.39 3.27
CA LEU A 25 -22.13 -1.05 3.59
C LEU A 25 -21.62 0.04 2.65
N LEU A 26 -20.33 -0.01 2.27
CA LEU A 26 -19.69 0.99 1.41
C LEU A 26 -19.87 0.70 -0.10
N GLY A 27 -20.41 -0.48 -0.45
CA GLY A 27 -20.51 -0.98 -1.81
C GLY A 27 -19.15 -1.33 -2.44
N TYR A 28 -18.26 -1.91 -1.64
CA TYR A 28 -16.94 -2.40 -2.05
C TYR A 28 -16.93 -3.93 -2.15
N GLU A 29 -16.02 -4.46 -2.94
CA GLU A 29 -15.68 -5.89 -3.01
C GLU A 29 -14.40 -6.14 -2.20
N PRO A 30 -14.43 -6.98 -1.15
CA PRO A 30 -13.24 -7.33 -0.39
C PRO A 30 -12.36 -8.32 -1.17
N VAL A 31 -11.06 -8.05 -1.23
CA VAL A 31 -10.02 -8.95 -1.75
C VAL A 31 -9.07 -9.26 -0.60
N THR A 32 -9.28 -10.41 0.02
CA THR A 32 -8.57 -10.83 1.23
C THR A 32 -7.48 -11.84 0.93
N PHE A 33 -6.37 -11.74 1.65
CA PHE A 33 -5.22 -12.66 1.53
C PHE A 33 -4.48 -12.76 2.86
N ARG A 34 -3.62 -13.75 3.01
CA ARG A 34 -2.67 -13.85 4.12
C ARG A 34 -1.29 -13.44 3.65
N ALA A 35 -0.61 -12.66 4.47
CA ALA A 35 0.69 -12.14 4.14
C ALA A 35 1.71 -12.41 5.24
N VAL A 36 2.93 -12.72 4.84
CA VAL A 36 4.08 -12.99 5.71
C VAL A 36 5.29 -12.18 5.27
N GLN A 37 6.13 -11.84 6.24
CA GLN A 37 7.47 -11.32 6.02
C GLN A 37 8.39 -12.47 5.57
N GLU A 38 9.61 -12.14 5.11
CA GLU A 38 10.61 -13.14 4.74
C GLU A 38 10.96 -14.10 5.89
N SER A 39 10.90 -13.60 7.13
CA SER A 39 11.08 -14.40 8.35
C SER A 39 9.95 -15.40 8.63
N GLY A 40 8.87 -15.39 7.84
CA GLY A 40 7.66 -16.19 8.05
C GLY A 40 6.67 -15.59 9.05
N GLN A 41 7.00 -14.47 9.70
CA GLN A 41 6.07 -13.78 10.60
C GLN A 41 4.94 -13.10 9.82
N ALA A 42 3.72 -13.11 10.36
CA ALA A 42 2.57 -12.47 9.71
C ALA A 42 2.77 -10.96 9.55
N ILE A 43 2.39 -10.43 8.39
CA ILE A 43 2.26 -8.98 8.17
C ILE A 43 0.94 -8.53 8.80
N LEU A 44 1.03 -7.59 9.74
CA LEU A 44 -0.13 -7.14 10.52
C LEU A 44 -0.95 -6.05 9.81
N HIS A 45 -0.32 -5.28 8.93
CA HIS A 45 -0.94 -4.15 8.23
C HIS A 45 -0.71 -4.23 6.72
N THR A 46 -1.80 -4.19 5.95
CA THR A 46 -1.80 -4.25 4.48
C THR A 46 -0.95 -3.15 3.84
N ASP A 47 -0.88 -1.98 4.47
CA ASP A 47 -0.15 -0.81 3.99
C ASP A 47 1.38 -0.93 4.06
N MET A 48 1.91 -2.03 4.61
CA MET A 48 3.33 -2.36 4.50
C MET A 48 3.71 -2.86 3.12
N MET A 49 2.79 -3.54 2.43
CA MET A 49 3.06 -4.26 1.19
C MET A 49 2.19 -3.81 0.01
N VAL A 50 1.18 -2.96 0.25
CA VAL A 50 0.30 -2.42 -0.79
C VAL A 50 0.12 -0.90 -0.63
N SER A 51 0.50 -0.13 -1.65
CA SER A 51 0.07 1.27 -1.84
C SER A 51 -0.70 1.41 -3.14
N ILE A 52 -1.90 1.97 -3.10
CA ILE A 52 -2.76 2.17 -4.27
C ILE A 52 -2.84 3.65 -4.58
N GLY A 53 -2.25 4.06 -5.69
CA GLY A 53 -2.43 5.38 -6.27
C GLY A 53 -3.57 5.43 -7.28
N ASP A 54 -3.74 6.58 -7.91
CA ASP A 54 -4.74 6.77 -8.95
C ASP A 54 -4.49 5.92 -10.20
N ARG A 55 -3.22 5.81 -10.62
CA ARG A 55 -2.78 5.11 -11.84
C ARG A 55 -1.72 4.02 -11.61
N PHE A 56 -1.26 3.83 -10.38
CA PHE A 56 -0.23 2.85 -10.04
C PHE A 56 -0.58 2.08 -8.76
N VAL A 57 0.08 0.94 -8.55
CA VAL A 57 0.09 0.20 -7.29
C VAL A 57 1.50 -0.25 -6.97
N LEU A 58 1.99 0.03 -5.76
CA LEU A 58 3.17 -0.66 -5.21
C LEU A 58 2.68 -1.95 -4.55
N PHE A 59 3.25 -3.08 -4.93
CA PHE A 59 2.75 -4.39 -4.48
C PHE A 59 3.87 -5.41 -4.28
N CYS A 60 3.93 -6.00 -3.08
CA CYS A 60 4.78 -7.16 -2.80
C CYS A 60 4.00 -8.46 -2.96
N GLY A 61 4.11 -9.11 -4.12
CA GLY A 61 3.50 -10.43 -4.32
C GLY A 61 4.13 -11.52 -3.46
N ASP A 62 5.42 -11.40 -3.17
CA ASP A 62 6.19 -12.42 -2.43
C ASP A 62 5.73 -12.57 -0.98
N CYS A 63 5.16 -11.52 -0.41
CA CYS A 63 4.51 -11.58 0.90
C CYS A 63 3.32 -12.55 0.96
N ILE A 64 2.71 -12.91 -0.17
CA ILE A 64 1.58 -13.85 -0.21
C ILE A 64 2.09 -15.24 -0.56
N ALA A 65 2.24 -16.09 0.46
CA ALA A 65 2.81 -17.43 0.32
C ALA A 65 1.87 -18.39 -0.45
N ASP A 66 0.56 -18.26 -0.28
CA ASP A 66 -0.42 -19.05 -1.03
C ASP A 66 -0.50 -18.55 -2.48
N ALA A 67 -0.13 -19.44 -3.42
CA ALA A 67 -0.07 -19.08 -4.83
C ALA A 67 -1.44 -18.74 -5.44
N ASN A 68 -2.53 -19.31 -4.90
CA ASN A 68 -3.88 -19.01 -5.37
C ASN A 68 -4.33 -17.64 -4.86
N GLU A 69 -4.13 -17.34 -3.57
CA GLU A 69 -4.40 -16.01 -3.01
C GLU A 69 -3.59 -14.94 -3.76
N ARG A 70 -2.30 -15.19 -4.00
CA ARG A 70 -1.43 -14.27 -4.75
C ARG A 70 -1.94 -14.02 -6.16
N LYS A 71 -2.33 -15.08 -6.86
CA LYS A 71 -2.90 -14.99 -8.21
C LYS A 71 -4.19 -14.16 -8.22
N LEU A 72 -5.11 -14.41 -7.30
CA LEU A 72 -6.37 -13.67 -7.19
C LEU A 72 -6.14 -12.17 -6.94
N VAL A 73 -5.19 -11.83 -6.06
CA VAL A 73 -4.83 -10.42 -5.80
C VAL A 73 -4.25 -9.77 -7.05
N LEU A 74 -3.32 -10.44 -7.74
CA LEU A 74 -2.72 -9.94 -8.97
C LEU A 74 -3.76 -9.74 -10.08
N GLU A 75 -4.61 -10.73 -10.34
CA GLU A 75 -5.70 -10.63 -11.33
C GLU A 75 -6.63 -9.46 -11.01
N SER A 76 -7.00 -9.32 -9.73
CA SER A 76 -7.80 -8.19 -9.26
C SER A 76 -7.11 -6.84 -9.48
N LEU A 77 -5.80 -6.73 -9.20
CA LEU A 77 -5.03 -5.50 -9.40
C LEU A 77 -4.91 -5.16 -10.89
N HIS A 78 -4.59 -6.14 -11.73
CA HIS A 78 -4.53 -5.99 -13.19
C HIS A 78 -5.87 -5.51 -13.76
N GLY A 79 -6.98 -6.08 -13.28
CA GLY A 79 -8.33 -5.66 -13.67
C GLY A 79 -8.68 -4.21 -13.29
N THR A 80 -7.83 -3.50 -12.57
CA THR A 80 -8.02 -2.06 -12.30
C THR A 80 -7.37 -1.12 -13.32
N GLY A 81 -6.53 -1.64 -14.23
CA GLY A 81 -5.81 -0.85 -15.23
C GLY A 81 -4.68 0.02 -14.69
N ARG A 82 -4.29 -0.16 -13.42
CA ARG A 82 -3.14 0.52 -12.80
C ARG A 82 -1.83 -0.18 -13.17
N GLU A 83 -0.76 0.59 -13.31
CA GLU A 83 0.60 0.03 -13.44
C GLU A 83 1.02 -0.59 -12.10
N ILE A 84 1.32 -1.89 -12.10
CA ILE A 84 1.82 -2.58 -10.92
C ILE A 84 3.34 -2.43 -10.88
N ILE A 85 3.83 -1.83 -9.81
CA ILE A 85 5.25 -1.67 -9.50
C ILE A 85 5.57 -2.72 -8.43
N SER A 86 6.12 -3.85 -8.86
CA SER A 86 6.51 -4.93 -7.95
C SER A 86 7.62 -4.47 -7.01
N ILE A 87 7.41 -4.71 -5.72
CA ILE A 87 8.43 -4.57 -4.68
C ILE A 87 8.69 -5.94 -4.05
N ASP A 88 9.84 -6.08 -3.39
CA ASP A 88 10.27 -7.32 -2.74
C ASP A 88 10.21 -7.23 -1.20
N HIS A 89 10.60 -8.31 -0.52
CA HIS A 89 10.63 -8.37 0.95
C HIS A 89 11.59 -7.36 1.58
N GLU A 90 12.76 -7.13 0.99
CA GLU A 90 13.73 -6.15 1.49
C GLU A 90 13.13 -4.75 1.44
N GLN A 91 12.45 -4.42 0.35
CA GLN A 91 11.75 -3.16 0.17
C GLN A 91 10.60 -2.99 1.16
N VAL A 92 9.81 -4.05 1.40
CA VAL A 92 8.75 -4.04 2.44
C VAL A 92 9.33 -3.83 3.85
N ALA A 93 10.46 -4.47 4.17
CA ALA A 93 11.13 -4.29 5.45
C ALA A 93 11.62 -2.85 5.68
N HIS A 94 11.81 -2.10 4.59
CA HIS A 94 12.14 -0.67 4.59
C HIS A 94 10.93 0.22 4.23
N PHE A 95 9.71 -0.27 4.46
CA PHE A 95 8.46 0.50 4.33
C PHE A 95 8.14 0.99 2.90
N ALA A 96 8.64 0.33 1.85
CA ALA A 96 8.37 0.72 0.46
C ALA A 96 6.88 0.68 0.07
N GLY A 97 6.05 -0.12 0.74
CA GLY A 97 4.59 -0.09 0.56
C GLY A 97 3.89 1.05 1.30
N ASN A 98 4.57 1.71 2.23
CA ASN A 98 4.00 2.73 3.12
C ASN A 98 4.01 4.14 2.50
N VAL A 99 3.53 4.21 1.26
CA VAL A 99 3.48 5.43 0.43
C VAL A 99 2.04 5.89 0.31
N LEU A 100 1.81 7.20 0.39
CA LEU A 100 0.49 7.79 0.15
C LEU A 100 0.58 8.85 -0.97
N GLN A 101 -0.29 8.72 -1.97
CA GLN A 101 -0.44 9.74 -3.01
C GLN A 101 -1.41 10.82 -2.52
N LEU A 102 -0.98 12.08 -2.56
CA LEU A 102 -1.77 13.23 -2.13
C LEU A 102 -1.93 14.21 -3.29
N GLN A 103 -3.07 14.92 -3.30
CA GLN A 103 -3.29 16.05 -4.18
C GLN A 103 -2.89 17.35 -3.48
N THR A 104 -2.11 18.19 -4.16
CA THR A 104 -1.73 19.52 -3.66
C THR A 104 -2.87 20.50 -3.91
N GLN A 105 -2.81 21.67 -3.24
CA GLN A 105 -3.81 22.74 -3.42
C GLN A 105 -3.91 23.21 -4.88
N ASN A 106 -2.82 23.12 -5.64
CA ASN A 106 -2.75 23.52 -7.05
C ASN A 106 -3.12 22.38 -8.01
N GLY A 107 -3.69 21.27 -7.51
CA GLY A 107 -4.09 20.12 -8.31
C GLY A 107 -2.94 19.19 -8.74
N GLY A 108 -1.70 19.46 -8.29
CA GLY A 108 -0.57 18.58 -8.51
C GLY A 108 -0.63 17.31 -7.66
N ARG A 109 0.18 16.31 -7.98
CA ARG A 109 0.30 15.07 -7.21
C ARG A 109 1.64 15.02 -6.49
N VAL A 110 1.62 14.59 -5.23
CA VAL A 110 2.83 14.25 -4.48
C VAL A 110 2.72 12.84 -3.93
N LEU A 111 3.87 12.22 -3.72
CA LEU A 111 4.00 10.93 -3.05
C LEU A 111 4.72 11.17 -1.74
N ALA A 112 3.99 11.03 -0.64
CA ALA A 112 4.54 11.10 0.70
C ALA A 112 5.12 9.73 1.07
N ILE A 113 6.40 9.72 1.39
CA ILE A 113 7.21 8.51 1.60
C ILE A 113 8.29 8.81 2.66
N SER A 114 8.84 7.79 3.34
CA SER A 114 10.02 8.00 4.17
C SER A 114 11.31 7.95 3.35
N THR A 115 12.37 8.58 3.85
CA THR A 115 13.69 8.49 3.20
C THR A 115 14.20 7.06 3.12
N ALA A 116 13.91 6.21 4.12
CA ALA A 116 14.30 4.79 4.10
C ALA A 116 13.62 4.03 2.94
N ALA A 117 12.32 4.24 2.78
CA ALA A 117 11.53 3.64 1.70
C ALA A 117 11.96 4.16 0.31
N TRP A 118 12.31 5.43 0.19
CA TRP A 118 12.78 5.97 -1.10
C TRP A 118 14.14 5.41 -1.51
N LEU A 119 15.05 5.24 -0.55
CA LEU A 119 16.41 4.78 -0.79
C LEU A 119 16.52 3.31 -1.19
N VAL A 120 15.54 2.46 -0.82
CA VAL A 120 15.54 1.03 -1.19
C VAL A 120 14.97 0.76 -2.59
N PHE A 121 14.28 1.72 -3.21
CA PHE A 121 13.83 1.56 -4.59
C PHE A 121 15.00 1.54 -5.57
N ARG A 122 14.93 0.60 -6.53
CA ARG A 122 15.85 0.54 -7.65
C ARG A 122 15.64 1.72 -8.61
N PRO A 123 16.66 2.10 -9.42
CA PRO A 123 16.54 3.22 -10.35
C PRO A 123 15.33 3.11 -11.30
N ASP A 124 15.04 1.92 -11.84
CA ASP A 124 13.89 1.66 -12.70
C ASP A 124 12.55 1.92 -11.99
N GLN A 125 12.43 1.49 -10.74
CA GLN A 125 11.22 1.75 -9.94
C GLN A 125 11.08 3.25 -9.65
N ARG A 126 12.17 3.95 -9.28
CA ARG A 126 12.14 5.40 -9.01
C ARG A 126 11.69 6.20 -10.23
N ASP A 127 12.22 5.87 -11.40
CA ASP A 127 11.83 6.49 -12.67
C ASP A 127 10.34 6.32 -12.92
N VAL A 128 9.80 5.11 -12.69
CA VAL A 128 8.38 4.83 -12.83
C VAL A 128 7.53 5.60 -11.80
N ILE A 129 7.90 5.55 -10.52
CA ILE A 129 7.18 6.17 -9.40
C ILE A 129 7.09 7.68 -9.58
N GLN A 130 8.16 8.34 -10.00
CA GLN A 130 8.21 9.79 -10.22
C GLN A 130 7.23 10.29 -11.29
N ARG A 131 6.76 9.42 -12.20
CA ARG A 131 5.72 9.76 -13.19
C ARG A 131 4.34 9.98 -12.56
N TYR A 132 4.15 9.54 -11.31
CA TYR A 132 2.87 9.59 -10.59
C TYR A 132 2.76 10.74 -9.58
N GLY A 133 3.85 11.44 -9.32
CA GLY A 133 3.86 12.61 -8.45
C GLY A 133 5.27 13.02 -8.05
N ARG A 134 5.41 14.24 -7.56
CA ARG A 134 6.66 14.70 -6.95
C ARG A 134 6.88 13.97 -5.63
N ILE A 135 8.09 13.46 -5.42
CA ILE A 135 8.47 12.82 -4.15
C ILE A 135 8.56 13.88 -3.06
N VAL A 136 7.91 13.61 -1.93
CA VAL A 136 8.04 14.35 -0.68
C VAL A 136 8.47 13.34 0.36
N GLU A 137 9.77 13.33 0.65
CA GLU A 137 10.34 12.41 1.63
C GLU A 137 10.78 13.12 2.90
N SER A 138 10.78 12.37 4.00
CA SER A 138 11.32 12.80 5.30
C SER A 138 11.95 11.61 6.02
N PRO A 139 13.07 11.79 6.74
CA PRO A 139 13.60 10.74 7.59
C PRO A 139 12.67 10.53 8.80
N LEU A 140 12.22 9.29 9.02
CA LEU A 140 11.30 8.91 10.11
C LEU A 140 11.90 7.86 11.08
N PRO A 141 13.19 7.93 11.46
CA PRO A 141 13.88 6.82 12.12
C PRO A 141 13.28 6.41 13.47
N LEU A 142 12.68 7.34 14.21
CA LEU A 142 12.03 7.04 15.49
C LEU A 142 10.74 6.24 15.31
N PHE A 143 9.88 6.66 14.38
CA PHE A 143 8.62 5.98 14.09
C PHE A 143 8.85 4.58 13.50
N GLU A 144 9.84 4.47 12.62
CA GLU A 144 10.16 3.21 11.93
C GLU A 144 10.81 2.20 12.89
N ARG A 145 11.78 2.63 13.71
CA ARG A 145 12.51 1.72 14.61
C ARG A 145 11.77 1.37 15.90
N ILE A 146 10.94 2.28 16.41
CA ILE A 146 10.25 2.09 17.69
C ILE A 146 8.77 1.74 17.49
N GLY A 147 8.10 2.45 16.57
CA GLY A 147 6.65 2.32 16.34
C GLY A 147 6.27 1.28 15.30
N GLY A 148 7.20 0.85 14.44
CA GLY A 148 6.92 -0.08 13.33
C GLY A 148 6.00 0.52 12.25
N GLY A 149 5.91 1.84 12.16
CA GLY A 149 5.11 2.57 11.18
C GLY A 149 5.93 3.62 10.44
N SER A 150 5.46 4.05 9.28
CA SER A 150 6.15 5.02 8.43
C SER A 150 5.19 6.10 7.89
N ALA A 151 5.55 6.79 6.81
CA ALA A 151 4.90 7.99 6.33
C ALA A 151 3.36 7.85 6.21
N ARG A 152 2.87 6.80 5.53
CA ARG A 152 1.42 6.57 5.36
C ARG A 152 0.70 6.30 6.69
N CYS A 153 1.31 5.55 7.61
CA CYS A 153 0.70 5.27 8.91
C CYS A 153 0.46 6.52 9.77
N MET A 154 1.15 7.64 9.48
CA MET A 154 1.02 8.92 10.17
C MET A 154 -0.02 9.86 9.54
N MET A 155 -0.75 9.41 8.52
CA MET A 155 -1.73 10.20 7.79
C MET A 155 -3.07 9.47 7.68
N ALA A 156 -4.15 10.24 7.74
CA ALA A 156 -5.49 9.75 7.47
C ALA A 156 -6.17 10.66 6.45
N GLU A 157 -6.70 10.07 5.38
CA GLU A 157 -7.44 10.82 4.38
C GLU A 157 -8.84 11.14 4.90
N VAL A 158 -9.19 12.43 4.92
CA VAL A 158 -10.54 12.90 5.28
C VAL A 158 -11.28 13.22 3.98
N HIS A 159 -12.13 12.31 3.53
CA HIS A 159 -12.88 12.44 2.27
C HIS A 159 -14.20 13.22 2.40
N LEU A 160 -14.45 13.82 3.56
CA LEU A 160 -15.62 14.68 3.78
C LEU A 160 -15.46 15.99 3.01
N PRO A 161 -16.56 16.57 2.48
CA PRO A 161 -16.52 17.90 1.89
C PRO A 161 -15.90 18.90 2.86
N ARG A 162 -15.06 19.80 2.35
CA ARG A 162 -14.58 20.95 3.14
C ARG A 162 -15.80 21.79 3.52
N LYS A 163 -15.95 22.04 4.82
CA LYS A 163 -16.92 23.02 5.33
C LYS A 163 -16.53 24.42 4.91
#